data_AF-A0A087SE45-F1
#
_entry.id   AF-A0A087SE45-F1
#
_cell.length_a   1.000
_cell.length_b   1.000
_cell.length_c   1.000
_cell.angle_alpha   90.00
_cell.angle_beta   90.00
_cell.angle_gamma   90.00
#
_symmetry.space_group_name_H-M   'P 1'
#
loop_
_entity.id
_entity.type
_entity.pdbx_description
1 polymer ?
#
loop_
_entity_poly.entity_id
_entity_poly.type
_entity_poly.pdbx_seq_one_letter_code
_entity_poly.pdbx_strand_id
1 'polypeptide(L)'
;MLTPKGLKYLWRRAKGSAQNVYALAMAHKYAKPFKMPLFKQEALRLYEEVNTHVAAGDRRALIALTAPNVNTTFKRQIKAREDAGWTRVEWALVNRPTAENLSVVQGRAAMGDPKDPNTGFVQFTIRFNTKQRFRAFSKSGAVVAGGPDPVDVEELWVVEHPFKKQETNRWRLVGKLMPVPGTKEYTSSAPVITSESLRQHKAAQQA
;
A
#
# COMPACT_ATOMS: atom_id res chain seq x y z
N MET A 1 -36.46 1.08 19.86
CA MET A 1 -35.77 -0.04 20.54
C MET A 1 -34.46 -0.35 19.80
N LEU A 2 -33.33 -0.41 20.51
CA LEU A 2 -32.04 -0.81 19.92
C LEU A 2 -31.99 -2.34 19.79
N THR A 3 -31.88 -2.84 18.56
CA THR A 3 -31.74 -4.29 18.31
C THR A 3 -30.35 -4.78 18.73
N PRO A 4 -30.16 -6.07 19.05
CA PRO A 4 -28.85 -6.65 19.36
C PRO A 4 -27.79 -6.39 18.27
N LYS A 5 -28.21 -6.36 17.00
CA LYS A 5 -27.35 -5.99 15.85
C LYS A 5 -26.92 -4.51 15.92
N GLY A 6 -27.82 -3.61 16.31
CA GLY A 6 -27.53 -2.19 16.53
C GLY A 6 -26.54 -1.96 17.68
N LEU A 7 -26.70 -2.66 18.80
CA LEU A 7 -25.77 -2.57 19.93
C LEU A 7 -24.36 -3.06 19.56
N LYS A 8 -24.26 -4.17 18.84
CA LYS A 8 -22.97 -4.69 18.33
C LYS A 8 -22.29 -3.70 17.38
N TYR A 9 -23.06 -3.06 16.51
CA TYR A 9 -22.55 -2.02 15.60
C TYR A 9 -22.00 -0.82 16.37
N LEU A 10 -22.75 -0.31 17.36
CA LEU A 10 -22.33 0.81 18.20
C LEU A 10 -21.05 0.48 18.97
N TRP A 11 -20.96 -0.71 19.56
CA TRP A 11 -19.75 -1.15 20.28
C TRP A 11 -18.53 -1.24 19.35
N ARG A 12 -18.70 -1.78 18.13
CA ARG A 12 -17.63 -1.83 17.13
C ARG A 12 -17.15 -0.43 16.74
N ARG A 13 -18.08 0.52 16.57
CA ARG A 13 -17.75 1.91 16.25
C ARG A 13 -16.97 2.57 17.39
N ALA A 14 -17.45 2.46 18.63
CA ALA A 14 -16.79 3.00 19.81
C ALA A 14 -15.39 2.41 20.00
N LYS A 15 -15.25 1.08 19.89
CA LYS A 15 -13.95 0.39 19.94
C LYS A 15 -12.99 0.89 18.86
N GLY A 16 -13.46 1.05 17.62
CA GLY A 16 -12.67 1.58 16.52
C GLY A 16 -12.17 3.00 16.77
N SER A 17 -13.03 3.89 17.29
CA SER A 17 -12.67 5.25 17.68
C SER A 17 -11.60 5.25 18.78
N ALA A 18 -11.75 4.42 19.82
CA ALA A 18 -10.76 4.31 20.89
C ALA A 18 -9.40 3.82 20.37
N GLN A 19 -9.39 2.83 19.45
CA GLN A 19 -8.16 2.34 18.83
C GLN A 19 -7.46 3.42 17.99
N ASN A 20 -8.22 4.25 17.27
CA ASN A 20 -7.66 5.35 16.49
C ASN A 20 -7.02 6.43 17.39
N VAL A 21 -7.69 6.81 18.48
CA VAL A 21 -7.15 7.76 19.46
C VAL A 21 -5.87 7.22 20.09
N TYR A 22 -5.87 5.93 20.47
CA TYR A 22 -4.68 5.28 21.04
C TYR A 22 -3.51 5.27 20.05
N ALA A 23 -3.75 4.89 18.79
CA ALA A 23 -2.71 4.90 17.76
C ALA A 23 -2.13 6.31 17.53
N LEU A 24 -2.98 7.34 17.52
CA LEU A 24 -2.53 8.72 17.40
C LEU A 24 -1.65 9.14 18.58
N ALA A 25 -2.03 8.80 19.81
CA ALA A 25 -1.22 9.05 20.99
C ALA A 25 0.15 8.35 20.92
N MET A 26 0.19 7.10 20.45
CA MET A 26 1.44 6.36 20.27
C MET A 26 2.32 6.96 19.17
N ALA A 27 1.72 7.43 18.06
CA ALA A 27 2.46 8.12 17.01
C ALA A 27 3.11 9.42 17.53
N HIS A 28 2.38 10.24 18.29
CA HIS A 28 2.94 11.43 18.94
C HIS A 28 4.08 11.12 19.91
N LYS A 29 3.99 9.98 20.62
CA LYS A 29 5.01 9.54 21.57
C LYS A 29 6.28 9.02 20.90
N TYR A 30 6.14 8.18 19.88
CA TYR A 30 7.24 7.37 19.35
C TYR A 30 7.72 7.76 17.94
N ALA A 31 6.87 8.29 17.07
CA ALA A 31 7.20 8.63 15.69
C ALA A 31 7.60 10.10 15.53
N LYS A 32 8.52 10.59 16.37
CA LYS A 32 8.88 12.02 16.40
C LYS A 32 9.81 12.40 15.24
N PRO A 33 9.60 13.55 14.57
CA PRO A 33 8.50 14.50 14.77
C PRO A 33 7.19 14.01 14.12
N PHE A 34 6.09 13.93 14.89
CA PHE A 34 4.78 13.56 14.35
C PHE A 34 3.82 14.76 14.30
N LYS A 35 3.35 15.08 13.10
CA LYS A 35 2.16 15.89 12.84
C LYS A 35 1.41 15.25 11.69
N MET A 36 0.08 15.24 11.74
CA MET A 36 -0.74 14.58 10.71
C MET A 36 -0.40 15.06 9.28
N PRO A 37 -0.24 16.36 8.98
CA PRO A 37 0.16 16.80 7.64
C PRO A 37 1.53 16.30 7.21
N LEU A 38 2.53 16.33 8.10
CA LEU A 38 3.88 15.83 7.83
C LEU A 38 3.88 14.32 7.54
N PHE A 39 3.14 13.56 8.35
CA PHE A 39 2.95 12.13 8.13
C PHE A 39 2.33 11.84 6.76
N LYS A 40 1.28 12.57 6.37
CA LYS A 40 0.65 12.39 5.06
C LYS A 40 1.60 12.76 3.91
N GLN A 41 2.43 13.79 4.06
CA GLN A 41 3.47 14.13 3.09
C GLN A 41 4.50 13.01 2.94
N GLU A 42 4.99 12.48 4.06
CA GLU A 42 5.93 11.34 4.07
C GLU A 42 5.30 10.09 3.46
N ALA A 43 4.04 9.80 3.78
CA ALA A 43 3.32 8.66 3.20
C ALA A 43 3.15 8.78 1.68
N LEU A 44 2.88 9.99 1.17
CA LEU A 44 2.81 10.24 -0.27
C LEU A 44 4.17 10.07 -0.95
N ARG A 45 5.24 10.55 -0.31
CA ARG A 45 6.61 10.33 -0.81
C ARG A 45 6.95 8.83 -0.85
N LEU A 46 6.65 8.11 0.23
CA LEU A 46 6.83 6.65 0.29
C LEU A 46 6.03 5.94 -0.81
N TYR A 47 4.80 6.40 -1.07
CA TYR A 47 3.95 5.88 -2.13
C TYR A 47 4.59 6.03 -3.51
N GLU A 48 5.13 7.21 -3.81
CA GLU A 48 5.83 7.49 -5.06
C GLU A 48 7.12 6.70 -5.21
N GLU A 49 7.96 6.68 -4.18
CA GLU A 49 9.23 5.95 -4.19
C GLU A 49 8.98 4.45 -4.41
N VAL A 50 8.07 3.85 -3.64
CA VAL A 50 7.74 2.42 -3.78
C VAL A 50 7.21 2.11 -5.17
N ASN A 51 6.24 2.86 -5.69
CA ASN A 51 5.69 2.57 -7.02
C ASN A 51 6.74 2.77 -8.14
N THR A 52 7.60 3.78 -8.01
CA THR A 52 8.71 4.01 -8.94
C THR A 52 9.68 2.84 -8.94
N HIS A 53 10.11 2.36 -7.76
CA HIS A 53 11.01 1.20 -7.67
C HIS A 53 10.35 -0.11 -8.10
N VAL A 54 9.04 -0.28 -7.86
CA VAL A 54 8.27 -1.42 -8.36
C VAL A 54 8.18 -1.42 -9.89
N ALA A 55 8.03 -0.26 -10.52
CA ALA A 55 8.06 -0.12 -11.98
C ALA A 55 9.47 -0.37 -12.54
N ALA A 56 10.50 0.20 -11.91
CA ALA A 56 11.89 -0.01 -12.32
C ALA A 56 12.41 -1.44 -12.08
N GLY A 57 11.70 -2.25 -11.28
CA GLY A 57 12.15 -3.59 -10.87
C GLY A 57 13.29 -3.56 -9.86
N ASP A 58 13.51 -2.44 -9.16
CA ASP A 58 14.60 -2.27 -8.19
C ASP A 58 14.27 -2.93 -6.85
N ARG A 59 14.60 -4.22 -6.77
CA ARG A 59 14.40 -5.05 -5.57
C ARG A 59 15.23 -4.59 -4.38
N ARG A 60 16.36 -3.88 -4.59
CA ARG A 60 17.25 -3.46 -3.50
C ARG A 60 16.68 -2.24 -2.80
N ALA A 61 16.23 -1.25 -3.56
CA ALA A 61 15.60 -0.05 -2.99
C ALA A 61 14.32 -0.40 -2.19
N LEU A 62 13.54 -1.38 -2.65
CA LEU A 62 12.31 -1.81 -1.97
C LEU A 62 12.54 -2.40 -0.57
N ILE A 63 13.72 -2.99 -0.30
CA ILE A 63 14.05 -3.54 1.03
C ILE A 63 14.07 -2.44 2.09
N ALA A 64 14.57 -1.26 1.72
CA ALA A 64 14.64 -0.11 2.61
C ALA A 64 13.26 0.49 2.92
N LEU A 65 12.31 0.40 1.98
CA LEU A 65 11.02 1.09 2.04
C LEU A 65 9.87 0.23 2.59
N THR A 66 10.07 -1.09 2.69
CA THR A 66 9.00 -2.04 2.94
C THR A 66 9.39 -3.11 3.96
N ALA A 67 8.40 -3.67 4.65
CA ALA A 67 8.63 -4.80 5.54
C ALA A 67 8.90 -6.12 4.77
N PRO A 68 9.55 -7.11 5.40
CA PRO A 68 9.96 -8.36 4.74
C PRO A 68 8.83 -9.10 4.00
N ASN A 69 7.61 -9.10 4.54
CA ASN A 69 6.44 -9.71 3.91
C ASN A 69 6.04 -9.02 2.58
N VAL A 70 6.13 -7.69 2.54
CA VAL A 70 5.85 -6.89 1.33
C VAL A 70 6.97 -7.07 0.32
N ASN A 71 8.23 -7.10 0.76
CA ASN A 71 9.38 -7.40 -0.09
C ASN A 71 9.20 -8.71 -0.87
N THR A 72 8.79 -9.78 -0.19
CA THR A 72 8.53 -11.08 -0.85
C THR A 72 7.43 -10.97 -1.90
N THR A 73 6.38 -10.19 -1.60
CA THR A 73 5.28 -9.94 -2.54
C THR A 73 5.78 -9.20 -3.79
N PHE A 74 6.55 -8.13 -3.63
CA PHE A 74 7.10 -7.39 -4.76
C PHE A 74 8.10 -8.20 -5.57
N LYS A 75 8.97 -8.99 -4.93
CA LYS A 75 9.89 -9.91 -5.64
C LYS A 75 9.12 -10.87 -6.55
N ARG A 76 8.03 -11.46 -6.05
CA ARG A 76 7.16 -12.35 -6.83
C ARG A 76 6.47 -11.61 -7.98
N GLN A 77 5.95 -10.41 -7.73
CA GLN A 77 5.30 -9.60 -8.77
C GLN A 77 6.26 -9.21 -9.89
N ILE A 78 7.46 -8.73 -9.53
CA ILE A 78 8.48 -8.35 -10.51
C ILE A 78 8.91 -9.57 -11.33
N LYS A 79 9.17 -10.71 -10.67
CA LYS A 79 9.50 -11.95 -11.39
C LYS A 79 8.37 -12.40 -12.33
N ALA A 80 7.12 -12.34 -11.91
CA ALA A 80 5.99 -12.69 -12.76
C ALA A 80 5.88 -11.80 -14.01
N ARG A 81 6.26 -10.51 -13.92
CA ARG A 81 6.32 -9.60 -15.06
C ARG A 81 7.46 -9.94 -16.01
N GLU A 82 8.64 -10.23 -15.47
CA GLU A 82 9.79 -10.70 -16.24
C GLU A 82 9.46 -12.00 -16.99
N ASP A 83 8.84 -12.97 -16.30
CA ASP A 83 8.41 -14.25 -16.87
C ASP A 83 7.31 -14.07 -17.94
N ALA A 84 6.53 -12.98 -17.87
CA ALA A 84 5.54 -12.58 -18.88
C ALA A 84 6.16 -11.77 -20.06
N GLY A 85 7.49 -11.65 -20.11
CA GLY A 85 8.21 -10.98 -21.20
C GLY A 85 8.24 -9.46 -21.12
N TRP A 86 7.90 -8.87 -19.96
CA TRP A 86 7.99 -7.42 -19.76
C TRP A 86 9.45 -7.02 -19.56
N THR A 87 9.95 -6.09 -20.36
CA THR A 87 11.33 -5.60 -20.31
C THR A 87 11.44 -4.20 -19.72
N ARG A 88 10.38 -3.39 -19.83
CA ARG A 88 10.34 -2.03 -19.34
C ARG A 88 8.94 -1.70 -18.85
N VAL A 89 8.87 -0.96 -17.74
CA VAL A 89 7.61 -0.47 -17.19
C VAL A 89 7.74 1.03 -16.96
N GLU A 90 6.83 1.79 -17.53
CA GLU A 90 6.63 3.20 -17.24
C GLU A 90 5.48 3.33 -16.25
N TRP A 91 5.73 4.04 -15.16
CA TRP A 91 4.70 4.42 -14.19
C TRP A 91 4.85 5.91 -13.89
N ALA A 92 3.72 6.62 -13.84
CA ALA A 92 3.70 8.02 -13.46
C ALA A 92 2.41 8.35 -12.69
N LEU A 93 2.57 9.16 -11.65
CA LEU A 93 1.46 9.80 -10.97
C LEU A 93 1.04 11.03 -11.77
N VAL A 94 -0.21 11.06 -12.21
CA VAL A 94 -0.79 12.19 -12.94
C VAL A 94 -1.53 13.06 -11.94
N ASN A 95 -1.27 14.36 -11.95
CA ASN A 95 -1.80 15.31 -10.96
C ASN A 95 -1.51 14.85 -9.53
N ARG A 96 -0.23 14.88 -9.16
CA ARG A 96 0.25 14.48 -7.84
C ARG A 96 -0.68 15.05 -6.73
N PRO A 97 -1.29 14.20 -5.89
CA PRO A 97 -2.17 14.66 -4.84
C PRO A 97 -1.38 15.45 -3.79
N THR A 98 -2.09 16.26 -3.03
CA THR A 98 -1.52 16.91 -1.85
C THR A 98 -1.79 16.07 -0.60
N ALA A 99 -1.12 16.38 0.50
CA ALA A 99 -1.36 15.74 1.79
C ALA A 99 -2.83 15.84 2.25
N GLU A 100 -3.56 16.87 1.83
CA GLU A 100 -4.97 17.05 2.18
C GLU A 100 -5.87 16.04 1.49
N ASN A 101 -5.49 15.57 0.30
CA ASN A 101 -6.27 14.58 -0.47
C ASN A 101 -6.13 13.15 0.08
N LEU A 102 -5.13 12.88 0.92
CA LEU A 102 -4.92 11.56 1.52
C LEU A 102 -5.85 11.35 2.72
N SER A 103 -6.49 10.18 2.78
CA SER A 103 -7.37 9.81 3.90
C SER A 103 -6.72 8.75 4.79
N VAL A 104 -6.51 9.08 6.07
CA VAL A 104 -6.12 8.07 7.07
C VAL A 104 -7.38 7.38 7.57
N VAL A 105 -7.57 6.13 7.17
CA VAL A 105 -8.79 5.35 7.41
C VAL A 105 -8.80 4.79 8.83
N GLN A 106 -7.65 4.31 9.30
CA GLN A 106 -7.57 3.57 10.55
C GLN A 106 -6.18 3.72 11.18
N GLY A 107 -6.13 3.84 12.50
CA GLY A 107 -4.91 3.69 13.30
C GLY A 107 -4.96 2.43 14.16
N ARG A 108 -3.83 1.75 14.27
CA ARG A 108 -3.61 0.66 15.23
C ARG A 108 -2.26 0.84 15.89
N ALA A 109 -2.16 0.42 17.14
CA ALA A 109 -0.88 0.29 17.82
C ALA A 109 -0.84 -1.09 18.47
N ALA A 110 0.28 -1.77 18.32
CA ALA A 110 0.55 -3.04 18.95
C ALA A 110 1.70 -2.85 19.94
N MET A 111 1.50 -3.29 21.17
CA MET A 111 2.58 -3.42 22.14
C MET A 111 3.30 -4.73 21.85
N GLY A 112 4.63 -4.72 21.92
CA GLY A 112 5.42 -5.94 21.83
C GLY A 112 5.47 -6.64 23.20
N ASP A 113 6.69 -6.83 23.70
CA ASP A 113 6.96 -7.35 25.03
C ASP A 113 6.33 -6.46 26.13
N PRO A 114 5.47 -7.02 27.01
CA PRO A 114 4.96 -6.30 28.18
C PRO A 114 6.05 -5.75 29.11
N LYS A 115 7.26 -6.32 29.09
CA LYS A 115 8.42 -5.89 29.88
C LYS A 115 9.24 -4.80 29.18
N ASP A 116 9.13 -4.65 27.86
CA ASP A 116 9.76 -3.57 27.09
C ASP A 116 8.74 -2.85 26.20
N PRO A 117 8.19 -1.71 26.67
CA PRO A 117 7.15 -0.98 25.93
C PRO A 117 7.66 -0.39 24.60
N ASN A 118 8.96 -0.45 24.30
CA ASN A 118 9.53 0.04 23.04
C ASN A 118 9.56 -1.01 21.93
N THR A 119 9.19 -2.26 22.20
CA THR A 119 9.19 -3.35 21.20
C THR A 119 7.95 -3.35 20.31
N GLY A 120 6.99 -2.45 20.56
CA GLY A 120 5.79 -2.30 19.76
C GLY A 120 5.96 -1.46 18.49
N PHE A 121 4.84 -1.18 17.84
CA PHE A 121 4.75 -0.32 16.66
C PHE A 121 3.38 0.34 16.53
N VAL A 122 3.32 1.43 15.76
CA VAL A 122 2.08 2.06 15.31
C VAL A 122 1.92 1.86 13.82
N GLN A 123 0.69 1.58 13.40
CA GLN A 123 0.28 1.42 12.01
C GLN A 123 -0.86 2.36 11.66
N PHE A 124 -0.81 2.90 10.45
CA PHE A 124 -1.91 3.62 9.84
C PHE A 124 -2.28 3.00 8.50
N THR A 125 -3.59 2.83 8.28
CA THR A 125 -4.15 2.50 6.97
C THR A 125 -4.50 3.80 6.26
N ILE A 126 -3.96 3.99 5.06
CA ILE A 126 -4.13 5.19 4.25
C ILE A 126 -4.81 4.79 2.95
N ARG A 127 -5.83 5.56 2.57
CA ARG A 127 -6.44 5.48 1.24
C ARG A 127 -5.80 6.50 0.32
N PHE A 128 -5.27 6.01 -0.78
CA PHE A 128 -4.75 6.77 -1.90
C PHE A 128 -5.77 6.76 -3.02
N ASN A 129 -6.29 7.93 -3.37
CA ASN A 129 -7.11 8.14 -4.56
C ASN A 129 -6.25 8.94 -5.53
N THR A 130 -5.79 8.30 -6.58
CA THR A 130 -4.75 8.85 -7.47
C THR A 130 -5.11 8.62 -8.92
N LYS A 131 -4.62 9.49 -9.79
CA LYS A 131 -4.66 9.27 -11.23
C LYS A 131 -3.28 8.81 -11.68
N GLN A 132 -3.22 7.70 -12.41
CA GLN A 132 -1.95 7.05 -12.75
C GLN A 132 -1.87 6.69 -14.21
N ARG A 133 -0.69 6.85 -14.80
CA ARG A 133 -0.36 6.28 -16.11
C ARG A 133 0.56 5.09 -15.93
N PHE A 134 0.25 4.00 -16.61
CA PHE A 134 1.01 2.76 -16.55
C PHE A 134 1.14 2.15 -17.94
N ARG A 135 2.36 1.79 -18.34
CA ARG A 135 2.64 1.08 -19.59
C ARG A 135 3.76 0.06 -19.38
N ALA A 136 3.55 -1.16 -19.82
CA ALA A 136 4.58 -2.19 -19.88
C ALA A 136 4.92 -2.51 -21.33
N PHE A 137 6.20 -2.79 -21.58
CA PHE A 137 6.74 -3.02 -22.92
C PHE A 137 7.39 -4.39 -23.01
N SER A 138 7.28 -5.04 -24.17
CA SER A 138 8.06 -6.21 -24.53
C SER A 138 9.48 -5.84 -24.98
N LYS A 139 10.31 -6.85 -25.23
CA LYS A 139 11.64 -6.68 -25.83
C LYS A 139 11.62 -5.99 -27.20
N SER A 140 10.55 -6.14 -27.98
CA SER A 140 10.40 -5.45 -29.28
C SER A 140 9.96 -3.99 -29.15
N GLY A 141 9.69 -3.51 -27.93
CA GLY A 141 9.16 -2.17 -27.69
C GLY A 141 7.65 -2.05 -27.85
N ALA A 142 6.95 -3.16 -28.14
CA ALA A 142 5.49 -3.18 -28.19
C ALA A 142 4.90 -3.03 -26.78
N VAL A 143 3.78 -2.31 -26.66
CA VAL A 143 3.03 -2.23 -25.40
C VAL A 143 2.34 -3.57 -25.15
N VAL A 144 2.61 -4.20 -24.01
CA VAL A 144 2.05 -5.50 -23.61
C VAL A 144 1.06 -5.40 -22.46
N ALA A 145 1.05 -4.28 -21.74
CA ALA A 145 0.03 -3.97 -20.74
C ALA A 145 -0.07 -2.47 -20.50
N GLY A 146 -1.25 -2.03 -20.03
CA GLY A 146 -1.52 -0.61 -19.78
C GLY A 146 -1.86 0.18 -21.03
N GLY A 147 -1.90 1.50 -20.91
CA GLY A 147 -2.36 2.39 -21.96
C GLY A 147 -1.77 3.81 -21.83
N PRO A 148 -1.95 4.64 -22.87
CA PRO A 148 -1.48 6.03 -22.84
C PRO A 148 -2.29 6.89 -21.85
N ASP A 149 -3.55 6.52 -21.64
CA ASP A 149 -4.49 7.29 -20.84
C ASP A 149 -4.32 7.04 -19.34
N PRO A 150 -4.37 8.10 -18.52
CA PRO A 150 -4.34 7.93 -17.08
C PRO A 150 -5.64 7.34 -16.56
N VAL A 151 -5.54 6.41 -15.60
CA VAL A 151 -6.67 5.76 -14.94
C VAL A 151 -6.76 6.18 -13.47
N ASP A 152 -7.97 6.21 -12.94
CA ASP A 152 -8.19 6.44 -11.51
C ASP A 152 -7.94 5.15 -10.73
N VAL A 153 -7.21 5.29 -9.62
CA VAL A 153 -6.70 4.19 -8.80
C VAL A 153 -6.95 4.49 -7.34
N GLU A 154 -7.75 3.64 -6.71
CA GLU A 154 -7.91 3.57 -5.26
C GLU A 154 -7.05 2.44 -4.68
N GLU A 155 -6.20 2.77 -3.71
CA GLU A 155 -5.41 1.79 -2.98
C GLU A 155 -5.43 2.05 -1.47
N LEU A 156 -5.47 0.96 -0.70
CA LEU A 156 -5.36 1.00 0.76
C LEU A 156 -4.00 0.45 1.18
N TRP A 157 -3.13 1.32 1.69
CA TRP A 157 -1.81 0.94 2.18
C TRP A 157 -1.79 0.94 3.69
N VAL A 158 -1.13 -0.06 4.28
CA VAL A 158 -0.82 -0.09 5.71
C VAL A 158 0.65 0.26 5.86
N VAL A 159 0.93 1.36 6.55
CA VAL A 159 2.28 1.79 6.88
C VAL A 159 2.52 1.67 8.37
N GLU A 160 3.77 1.41 8.75
CA GLU A 160 4.18 1.16 10.13
C GLU A 160 5.38 2.02 10.53
N HIS A 161 5.41 2.41 11.80
CA HIS A 161 6.57 2.97 12.47
C HIS A 161 6.86 2.21 13.78
N PRO A 162 8.08 1.68 13.99
CA PRO A 162 8.44 0.98 15.22
C PRO A 162 8.58 1.95 16.41
N PHE A 163 8.35 1.48 17.64
CA PHE A 163 8.54 2.29 18.85
C PHE A 163 10.00 2.40 19.27
N LYS A 164 10.78 1.35 19.02
CA LYS A 164 12.21 1.31 19.37
C LYS A 164 12.96 2.36 18.57
N LYS A 165 13.51 3.37 19.26
CA LYS A 165 14.23 4.46 18.62
C LYS A 165 15.50 3.96 17.92
N GLN A 166 15.60 4.23 16.63
CA GLN A 166 16.79 4.05 15.80
C GLN A 166 16.87 5.24 14.84
N GLU A 167 18.09 5.66 14.47
CA GLU A 167 18.30 6.81 13.57
C GLU A 167 17.68 6.59 12.19
N THR A 168 17.58 5.34 11.76
CA THR A 168 17.03 4.92 10.47
C THR A 168 15.52 4.66 10.50
N ASN A 169 14.85 4.92 11.62
CA ASN A 169 13.41 4.74 11.71
C ASN A 169 12.69 5.70 10.74
N ARG A 170 11.79 5.12 9.97
CA ARG A 170 10.91 5.80 9.03
C ARG A 170 9.60 5.04 8.93
N TRP A 171 8.57 5.68 8.38
CA TRP A 171 7.38 4.95 7.98
C TRP A 171 7.72 3.99 6.83
N ARG A 172 7.30 2.74 6.95
CA ARG A 172 7.51 1.69 5.93
C ARG A 172 6.20 1.04 5.53
N LEU A 173 6.11 0.58 4.29
CA LEU A 173 4.95 -0.17 3.81
C LEU A 173 4.97 -1.59 4.38
N VAL A 174 3.91 -1.98 5.09
CA VAL A 174 3.75 -3.31 5.70
C VAL A 174 2.61 -4.14 5.11
N GLY A 175 1.74 -3.52 4.33
CA GLY A 175 0.70 -4.23 3.61
C GLY A 175 -0.01 -3.38 2.58
N LYS A 176 -0.55 -4.04 1.55
CA LYS A 176 -1.53 -3.46 0.61
C LYS A 176 -2.82 -4.23 0.79
N LEU A 177 -3.90 -3.55 1.16
CA LEU A 177 -5.21 -4.15 1.27
C LEU A 177 -5.87 -4.05 -0.10
N MET A 178 -6.29 -5.21 -0.61
CA MET A 178 -7.18 -5.24 -1.76
C MET A 178 -8.58 -4.83 -1.28
N PRO A 179 -9.25 -3.86 -1.91
CA PRO A 179 -10.68 -3.71 -1.70
C PRO A 179 -11.37 -5.05 -2.06
N VAL A 180 -12.36 -5.44 -1.25
CA VAL A 180 -13.07 -6.72 -1.44
C VAL A 180 -13.76 -6.69 -2.80
N PRO A 181 -13.60 -7.71 -3.67
CA PRO A 181 -14.29 -7.76 -4.95
C PRO A 181 -15.81 -7.64 -4.75
N GLY A 182 -16.45 -6.69 -5.43
CA GLY A 182 -17.92 -6.49 -5.38
C GLY A 182 -18.38 -5.08 -4.98
N THR A 183 -17.49 -4.20 -4.54
CA THR A 183 -17.78 -2.75 -4.50
C THR A 183 -17.46 -2.15 -5.86
N LYS A 184 -18.49 -1.59 -6.51
CA LYS A 184 -18.39 -0.96 -7.84
C LYS A 184 -17.25 0.06 -7.84
N GLU A 185 -16.41 0.01 -8.87
CA GLU A 185 -15.15 0.79 -9.04
C GLU A 185 -13.90 0.13 -8.44
N TYR A 186 -13.47 -0.98 -9.03
CA TYR A 186 -12.07 -1.39 -8.94
C TYR A 186 -11.49 -1.57 -10.35
N THR A 187 -10.65 -0.62 -10.74
CA THR A 187 -9.77 -0.73 -11.91
C THR A 187 -8.35 -0.83 -11.37
N SER A 188 -7.85 -2.05 -11.15
CA SER A 188 -6.43 -2.25 -10.82
C SER A 188 -5.59 -1.77 -11.99
N SER A 189 -4.88 -0.65 -11.86
CA SER A 189 -4.04 -0.08 -12.94
C SER A 189 -2.80 -0.91 -13.26
N ALA A 190 -2.35 -1.74 -12.33
CA ALA A 190 -1.45 -2.84 -12.62
C ALA A 190 -2.28 -4.12 -12.54
N PRO A 191 -2.32 -4.98 -13.57
CA PRO A 191 -2.85 -6.31 -13.34
C PRO A 191 -2.01 -6.92 -12.22
N VAL A 192 -2.65 -7.12 -11.06
CA VAL A 192 -2.23 -8.20 -10.19
C VAL A 192 -2.47 -9.42 -11.06
N ILE A 193 -1.44 -9.85 -11.77
CA ILE A 193 -1.50 -11.08 -12.53
C ILE A 193 -1.75 -12.16 -11.48
N THR A 194 -3.02 -12.52 -11.31
CA THR A 194 -3.42 -13.63 -10.47
C THR A 194 -2.92 -14.89 -11.18
N SER A 195 -2.72 -15.96 -10.41
CA SER A 195 -2.38 -17.28 -10.98
C SER A 195 -3.40 -17.73 -12.05
N GLU A 196 -4.62 -17.18 -12.01
CA GLU A 196 -5.70 -17.42 -12.93
C GLU A 196 -5.53 -16.72 -14.28
N SER A 197 -5.11 -15.44 -14.30
CA SER A 197 -4.79 -14.74 -15.55
C SER A 197 -3.57 -15.34 -16.26
N LEU A 198 -2.61 -15.91 -15.51
CA LEU A 198 -1.47 -16.67 -16.08
C LEU A 198 -1.90 -17.99 -16.73
N ARG A 199 -2.91 -18.67 -16.17
CA ARG A 199 -3.44 -19.92 -16.75
C ARG A 199 -4.19 -19.64 -18.05
N GLN A 200 -5.01 -18.60 -18.08
CA GLN A 200 -5.75 -18.21 -19.29
C GLN A 200 -4.81 -17.78 -20.42
N HIS A 201 -3.73 -17.05 -20.12
CA HIS A 201 -2.78 -16.64 -21.14
C HIS A 201 -1.96 -17.80 -21.71
N LYS A 202 -1.59 -18.79 -20.87
CA LYS A 202 -0.92 -20.03 -21.33
C LYS A 202 -1.84 -20.92 -22.17
N ALA A 203 -3.12 -21.04 -21.79
CA ALA A 203 -4.10 -21.80 -22.56
C ALA A 203 -4.35 -21.19 -23.96
N ALA A 204 -4.38 -19.86 -24.05
CA ALA A 204 -4.54 -19.14 -25.32
C ALA A 204 -3.30 -19.18 -26.24
N GLN A 205 -2.14 -19.61 -25.74
CA GLN A 205 -0.92 -19.80 -26.53
C GLN A 205 -0.67 -21.26 -26.93
N GLN A 206 -1.53 -22.19 -26.48
CA GLN A 206 -1.46 -23.62 -26.76
C GLN A 206 -2.63 -24.13 -27.62
N ALA A 207 -3.52 -23.23 -28.05
CA ALA A 207 -4.60 -23.48 -29.01
C ALA A 207 -4.32 -22.68 -30.29
#